data_AF-A0A968NQK7-F1
#
_entry.id   AF-A0A968NQK7-F1
#
_cell.length_a   1.000
_cell.length_b   1.000
_cell.length_c   1.000
_cell.angle_alpha   90.00
_cell.angle_beta   90.00
_cell.angle_gamma   90.00
#
_symmetry.space_group_name_H-M   'P 1'
#
loop_
_entity.id
_entity.type
_entity.pdbx_description
1 polymer ?
#
loop_
_entity_poly.entity_id
_entity_poly.type
_entity_poly.pdbx_seq_one_letter_code
_entity_poly.pdbx_strand_id
1 'polypeptide(L)'
;MGVFVNGVKIGVLTCTSVTWEEQSIAATLSAGTNVVELRDTEGTAEFNVDYLDVATGSGSIWTTLLTDTFDAGWGNWISGGGDAQLGSDPQTGSQCMNLQNDSGDGSAAWLDPVLDLSGTDELMIEFTYFADSMDNSSEDFWVQFSSDGGVTWTTLATYAAESISSTMCGRIR
;
A
#
# COMPACT_ATOMS: atom_id res chain seq x y z
N MET A 1 5.13 20.91 33.94
CA MET A 1 5.63 19.69 33.24
C MET A 1 5.68 19.90 31.72
N GLY A 2 6.87 20.00 31.15
CA GLY A 2 7.07 20.04 29.70
C GLY A 2 7.19 18.63 29.10
N VAL A 3 6.70 18.47 27.89
CA VAL A 3 6.95 17.29 27.04
C VAL A 3 8.07 17.63 26.07
N PHE A 4 9.04 16.74 25.95
CA PHE A 4 10.23 16.93 25.14
C PHE A 4 10.45 15.73 24.22
N VAL A 5 10.98 16.00 23.04
CA VAL A 5 11.52 14.98 22.12
C VAL A 5 12.92 15.40 21.73
N ASN A 6 13.88 14.49 21.89
CA ASN A 6 15.31 14.71 21.67
C ASN A 6 15.85 15.96 22.37
N GLY A 7 15.41 16.19 23.61
CA GLY A 7 15.80 17.35 24.43
C GLY A 7 15.13 18.68 24.03
N VAL A 8 14.26 18.69 23.01
CA VAL A 8 13.50 19.88 22.58
C VAL A 8 12.09 19.85 23.14
N LYS A 9 11.64 20.94 23.78
CA LYS A 9 10.28 21.04 24.35
C LYS A 9 9.26 21.15 23.22
N ILE A 10 8.35 20.18 23.14
CA ILE A 10 7.29 20.11 22.13
C ILE A 10 5.91 20.48 22.67
N GLY A 11 5.74 20.51 23.99
CA GLY A 11 4.46 20.82 24.61
C GLY A 11 4.56 21.02 26.12
N VAL A 12 3.42 21.39 26.71
CA VAL A 12 3.25 21.51 28.17
C VAL A 12 1.98 20.77 28.54
N LEU A 13 2.07 19.93 29.57
CA LEU A 13 0.91 19.35 30.22
C LEU A 13 0.54 20.25 31.40
N THR A 14 -0.67 20.78 31.39
CA THR A 14 -1.23 21.60 32.49
C THR A 14 -2.45 20.91 33.05
N CYS A 15 -2.57 20.84 34.37
CA CYS A 15 -3.80 20.44 35.05
C CYS A 15 -4.15 21.51 36.08
N THR A 16 -5.40 21.97 36.08
CA THR A 16 -5.89 23.01 37.01
C THR A 16 -6.84 22.44 38.06
N SER A 17 -6.96 21.11 38.14
CA SER A 17 -7.93 20.39 38.97
C SER A 17 -7.29 19.15 39.62
N VAL A 18 -7.96 18.55 40.60
CA VAL A 18 -7.56 17.26 41.21
C VAL A 18 -8.27 16.06 40.56
N THR A 19 -8.68 16.21 39.30
CA THR A 19 -9.33 15.17 38.49
C THR A 19 -8.43 14.77 37.32
N TRP A 20 -8.54 13.52 36.86
CA TRP A 20 -7.80 13.04 35.70
C TRP A 20 -8.27 13.73 34.41
N GLU A 21 -7.32 14.16 33.58
CA GLU A 21 -7.55 14.80 32.28
C GLU A 21 -6.66 14.15 31.22
N GLU A 22 -7.22 13.84 30.05
CA GLU A 22 -6.47 13.28 28.92
C GLU A 22 -5.85 14.40 28.08
N GLN A 23 -4.60 14.19 27.64
CA GLN A 23 -3.84 15.14 26.85
C GLN A 23 -3.18 14.43 25.67
N SER A 24 -3.23 15.05 24.48
CA SER A 24 -2.63 14.51 23.25
C SER A 24 -1.68 15.51 22.64
N ILE A 25 -0.42 15.10 22.43
CA ILE A 25 0.65 15.93 21.87
C ILE A 25 1.37 15.14 20.78
N ALA A 26 1.50 15.73 19.59
CA ALA A 26 2.20 15.13 18.45
C ALA A 26 3.61 15.71 18.28
N ALA A 27 4.54 14.90 17.80
CA ALA A 27 5.94 15.29 17.59
C ALA A 27 6.47 14.76 16.26
N THR A 28 7.34 15.55 15.60
CA THR A 28 8.16 15.03 14.51
C THR A 28 9.34 14.25 15.09
N LEU A 29 9.58 13.06 14.57
CA LEU A 29 10.68 12.19 14.98
C LEU A 29 11.88 12.37 14.04
N SER A 30 13.09 12.28 14.60
CA SER A 30 14.32 12.12 13.83
C SER A 30 14.44 10.69 13.28
N ALA A 31 15.15 10.51 12.18
CA ALA A 31 15.40 9.16 11.66
C ALA A 31 16.15 8.31 12.69
N GLY A 32 15.72 7.06 12.87
CA GLY A 32 16.27 6.17 13.88
C GLY A 32 15.76 6.45 15.29
N THR A 33 16.66 6.48 16.27
CA THR A 33 16.28 6.55 17.69
C THR A 33 15.87 7.95 18.11
N ASN A 34 14.73 8.05 18.78
CA ASN A 34 14.25 9.26 19.42
C ASN A 34 14.10 9.04 20.92
N VAL A 35 14.28 10.09 21.70
CA VAL A 35 14.09 10.09 23.15
C VAL A 35 12.91 10.99 23.46
N VAL A 36 11.88 10.43 24.10
CA VAL A 36 10.72 11.17 24.60
C VAL A 36 10.90 11.38 26.10
N GLU A 37 10.67 12.60 26.58
CA GLU A 37 10.90 12.94 27.99
C GLU A 37 9.76 13.81 28.52
N LEU A 38 9.34 13.55 29.76
CA LEU A 38 8.51 14.45 30.54
C LEU A 38 9.42 15.09 31.59
N ARG A 39 9.57 16.42 31.57
CA ARG A 39 10.43 17.14 32.51
C ARG A 39 9.62 18.14 33.31
N ASP A 40 9.74 18.07 34.64
CA ASP A 40 9.32 19.18 35.48
C ASP A 40 10.32 20.32 35.26
N THR A 41 9.89 21.36 34.56
CA THR A 41 10.73 22.52 34.27
C THR A 41 10.63 23.61 35.32
N GLU A 42 9.75 23.43 36.30
CA GLU A 42 9.39 24.43 37.29
C GLU A 42 9.98 24.11 38.69
N GLY A 43 10.55 22.92 38.89
CA GLY A 43 11.24 22.52 40.12
C GLY A 43 10.30 22.32 41.31
N THR A 44 9.01 22.10 41.02
CA THR A 44 7.95 21.92 42.01
C THR A 44 7.48 20.48 41.98
N ALA A 45 7.20 19.90 43.14
CA ALA A 45 6.57 18.59 43.18
C ALA A 45 5.19 18.65 42.49
N GLU A 46 4.87 17.56 41.78
CA GLU A 46 3.51 17.02 41.52
C GLU A 46 2.93 17.21 40.11
N PHE A 47 3.13 16.18 39.28
CA PHE A 47 2.15 15.70 38.32
C PHE A 47 2.08 14.17 38.44
N ASN A 48 0.88 13.60 38.56
CA ASN A 48 0.69 12.15 38.51
C ASN A 48 0.32 11.75 37.09
N VAL A 49 1.07 10.82 36.50
CA VAL A 49 0.74 10.21 35.20
C VAL A 49 0.10 8.85 35.51
N ASP A 50 -1.16 8.67 35.15
CA ASP A 50 -1.82 7.36 35.24
C ASP A 50 -1.39 6.45 34.08
N TYR A 51 -1.46 6.99 32.85
CA TYR A 51 -0.98 6.31 31.65
C TYR A 51 -0.31 7.29 30.66
N LEU A 52 0.58 6.76 29.81
CA LEU A 52 1.25 7.47 28.72
C LEU A 52 1.30 6.56 27.49
N ASP A 53 0.56 6.93 26.46
CA ASP A 53 0.63 6.27 25.16
C ASP A 53 1.48 7.09 24.19
N VAL A 54 2.47 6.44 23.56
CA VAL A 54 3.28 7.03 22.49
C VAL A 54 3.00 6.26 21.21
N ALA A 55 2.33 6.91 20.26
CA ALA A 55 1.99 6.34 18.97
C ALA A 55 2.76 7.05 17.84
N THR A 56 3.20 6.28 16.84
CA THR A 56 3.75 6.81 15.59
C THR A 56 2.79 6.52 14.46
N GLY A 57 2.49 7.52 13.64
CA GLY A 57 1.78 7.32 12.37
C GLY A 57 2.76 7.49 11.21
N SER A 58 3.17 6.40 10.58
CA SER A 58 3.66 6.46 9.20
C SER A 58 2.42 6.35 8.33
N GLY A 59 1.80 7.48 8.00
CA GLY A 59 0.90 7.49 6.85
C GLY A 59 1.79 7.17 5.65
N SER A 60 1.88 5.89 5.23
CA SER A 60 2.54 5.53 3.98
C SER A 60 1.81 6.30 2.90
N ILE A 61 2.38 7.42 2.47
CA ILE A 61 1.84 8.22 1.39
C ILE A 61 2.27 7.48 0.14
N TRP A 62 1.39 6.62 -0.34
CA TRP A 62 1.60 5.95 -1.62
C TRP A 62 1.56 6.99 -2.72
N THR A 63 2.59 7.02 -3.54
CA THR A 63 2.57 7.81 -4.77
C THR A 63 2.11 6.88 -5.89
N THR A 64 1.01 7.23 -6.56
CA THR A 64 0.56 6.52 -7.75
C THR A 64 1.59 6.73 -8.86
N LEU A 65 2.30 5.66 -9.23
CA LEU A 65 3.24 5.67 -10.34
C LEU A 65 2.51 5.59 -11.69
N LEU A 66 1.42 4.81 -11.73
CA LEU A 66 0.67 4.57 -12.94
C LEU A 66 -0.78 4.19 -12.60
N THR A 67 -1.70 4.55 -13.49
CA THR A 67 -3.08 4.06 -13.48
C THR A 67 -3.51 3.84 -14.91
N ASP A 68 -4.13 2.70 -15.17
CA ASP A 68 -4.75 2.40 -16.45
C ASP A 68 -6.20 1.98 -16.24
N THR A 69 -7.10 2.56 -17.02
CA THR A 69 -8.53 2.21 -17.01
C THR A 69 -8.93 1.39 -18.22
N PHE A 70 -8.02 1.18 -19.18
CA PHE A 70 -8.25 0.51 -20.46
C PHE A 70 -9.33 1.14 -21.37
N ASP A 71 -9.91 2.28 -20.98
CA ASP A 71 -10.91 3.01 -21.78
C ASP A 71 -10.34 3.59 -23.09
N ALA A 72 -9.02 3.75 -23.15
CA ALA A 72 -8.31 4.25 -24.32
C ALA A 72 -7.45 3.14 -24.97
N GLY A 73 -7.91 1.89 -24.91
CA GLY A 73 -7.19 0.75 -25.43
C GLY A 73 -6.25 0.12 -24.41
N TRP A 74 -5.09 -0.38 -24.85
CA TRP A 74 -4.11 -1.00 -23.96
C TRP A 74 -3.35 0.00 -23.05
N GLY A 75 -3.45 1.30 -23.32
CA GLY A 75 -2.79 2.33 -22.51
C GLY A 75 -1.28 2.08 -22.40
N ASN A 76 -0.80 1.81 -21.19
CA ASN A 76 0.61 1.54 -20.87
C ASN A 76 0.97 0.05 -20.94
N TRP A 77 0.14 -0.78 -21.54
CA TRP A 77 0.34 -2.21 -21.60
C TRP A 77 0.55 -2.67 -23.04
N ILE A 78 1.29 -3.76 -23.20
CA ILE A 78 1.48 -4.46 -24.47
C ILE A 78 0.90 -5.85 -24.32
N SER A 79 -0.03 -6.21 -25.22
CA SER A 79 -0.54 -7.57 -25.35
C SER A 79 0.54 -8.50 -25.88
N GLY A 80 0.63 -9.69 -25.29
CA GLY A 80 1.49 -10.77 -25.77
C GLY A 80 0.88 -11.64 -26.86
N GLY A 81 -0.40 -11.49 -27.17
CA GLY A 81 -0.99 -12.21 -28.30
C GLY A 81 -2.50 -12.30 -28.34
N GLY A 82 -2.99 -13.30 -29.07
CA GLY A 82 -4.42 -13.44 -29.41
C GLY A 82 -5.34 -13.75 -28.24
N ASP A 83 -4.79 -14.27 -27.14
CA ASP A 83 -5.54 -14.58 -25.92
C ASP A 83 -5.38 -13.49 -24.84
N ALA A 84 -4.67 -12.40 -25.15
CA ALA A 84 -4.62 -11.17 -24.38
C ALA A 84 -5.28 -10.05 -25.20
N GLN A 85 -6.55 -9.77 -24.90
CA GLN A 85 -7.39 -8.85 -25.66
C GLN A 85 -8.09 -7.81 -24.77
N LEU A 86 -8.72 -6.82 -25.40
CA LEU A 86 -9.58 -5.88 -24.69
C LEU A 86 -11.01 -6.41 -24.65
N GLY A 87 -11.52 -6.65 -23.45
CA GLY A 87 -12.89 -7.09 -23.19
C GLY A 87 -13.88 -5.93 -23.10
N SER A 88 -15.17 -6.27 -23.12
CA SER A 88 -16.31 -5.34 -23.07
C SER A 88 -17.06 -5.34 -21.75
N ASP A 89 -16.55 -6.06 -20.75
CA ASP A 89 -17.21 -6.27 -19.46
C ASP A 89 -16.39 -5.67 -18.31
N PRO A 90 -16.10 -4.35 -18.32
CA PRO A 90 -15.33 -3.73 -17.26
C PRO A 90 -16.15 -3.52 -15.99
N GLN A 91 -15.47 -3.39 -14.85
CA GLN A 91 -16.13 -2.91 -13.63
C GLN A 91 -16.58 -1.44 -13.76
N THR A 92 -15.81 -0.62 -14.47
CA THR A 92 -16.07 0.80 -14.73
C THR A 92 -15.55 1.18 -16.10
N GLY A 93 -16.22 2.11 -16.79
CA GLY A 93 -15.79 2.54 -18.12
C GLY A 93 -16.39 1.66 -19.22
N SER A 94 -15.61 1.43 -20.28
CA SER A 94 -16.07 0.86 -21.55
C SER A 94 -15.31 -0.40 -21.98
N GLN A 95 -14.09 -0.60 -21.48
CA GLN A 95 -13.25 -1.74 -21.84
C GLN A 95 -12.37 -2.19 -20.66
N CYS A 96 -11.90 -3.42 -20.69
CA CYS A 96 -10.99 -3.99 -19.69
C CYS A 96 -9.95 -4.89 -20.34
N MET A 97 -8.87 -5.22 -19.63
CA MET A 97 -7.97 -6.30 -20.04
C MET A 97 -8.66 -7.66 -19.84
N ASN A 98 -8.58 -8.52 -20.85
CA ASN A 98 -9.15 -9.87 -20.84
C ASN A 98 -8.08 -10.88 -21.28
N LEU A 99 -7.62 -11.71 -20.35
CA LEU A 99 -6.60 -12.75 -20.53
C LEU A 99 -7.27 -14.14 -20.51
N GLN A 100 -6.89 -15.02 -21.43
CA GLN A 100 -7.60 -16.29 -21.69
C GLN A 100 -6.65 -17.46 -21.99
N ASN A 101 -7.17 -18.69 -21.91
CA ASN A 101 -6.65 -19.90 -22.56
C ASN A 101 -5.22 -20.39 -22.20
N ASP A 102 -4.52 -19.78 -21.25
CA ASP A 102 -3.18 -20.18 -20.78
C ASP A 102 -2.22 -20.55 -21.95
N SER A 103 -2.07 -19.64 -22.91
CA SER A 103 -1.28 -19.84 -24.12
C SER A 103 0.15 -19.30 -24.01
N GLY A 104 0.67 -19.22 -22.78
CA GLY A 104 1.98 -18.63 -22.47
C GLY A 104 1.98 -17.12 -22.70
N ASP A 105 2.97 -16.61 -23.43
CA ASP A 105 3.04 -15.17 -23.74
C ASP A 105 1.79 -14.69 -24.50
N GLY A 106 1.14 -15.56 -25.27
CA GLY A 106 -0.09 -15.24 -26.02
C GLY A 106 -1.28 -14.82 -25.16
N SER A 107 -1.25 -15.17 -23.86
CA SER A 107 -2.24 -14.85 -22.84
C SER A 107 -1.70 -13.94 -21.75
N ALA A 108 -0.58 -13.24 -22.01
CA ALA A 108 0.06 -12.32 -21.10
C ALA A 108 -0.02 -10.88 -21.60
N ALA A 109 0.22 -9.93 -20.69
CA ALA A 109 0.45 -8.54 -21.02
C ALA A 109 1.55 -7.98 -20.12
N TRP A 110 2.31 -7.01 -20.64
CA TRP A 110 3.39 -6.37 -19.89
C TRP A 110 3.22 -4.86 -19.88
N LEU A 111 3.64 -4.26 -18.77
CA LEU A 111 3.69 -2.82 -18.65
C LEU A 111 4.87 -2.27 -19.48
N ASP A 112 4.60 -1.33 -20.37
CA ASP A 112 5.56 -0.54 -21.14
C ASP A 112 5.11 0.93 -21.09
N PRO A 113 5.81 1.82 -20.37
CA PRO A 113 7.24 1.76 -20.07
C PRO A 113 7.63 0.88 -18.87
N VAL A 114 8.89 0.44 -18.87
CA VAL A 114 9.57 -0.05 -17.67
C VAL A 114 9.62 1.08 -16.64
N LEU A 115 9.13 0.82 -15.43
CA LEU A 115 9.13 1.79 -14.34
C LEU A 115 10.53 1.89 -13.69
N ASP A 116 11.00 3.12 -13.46
CA ASP A 116 12.16 3.37 -12.61
C ASP A 116 11.71 3.33 -11.14
N LEU A 117 12.06 2.24 -10.46
CA LEU A 117 11.77 2.03 -9.04
C LEU A 117 13.01 2.29 -8.16
N SER A 118 14.03 2.97 -8.68
CA SER A 118 15.24 3.27 -7.91
C SER A 118 14.90 4.08 -6.66
N GLY A 119 15.38 3.62 -5.50
CA GLY A 119 15.10 4.25 -4.20
C GLY A 119 13.70 3.96 -3.63
N THR A 120 12.95 3.04 -4.22
CA THR A 120 11.71 2.49 -3.66
C THR A 120 12.00 1.14 -2.99
N ASP A 121 11.61 1.01 -1.73
CA ASP A 121 11.80 -0.23 -0.96
C ASP A 121 10.56 -1.14 -0.97
N GLU A 122 9.40 -0.61 -1.36
CA GLU A 122 8.10 -1.30 -1.36
C GLU A 122 7.23 -0.83 -2.52
N LEU A 123 6.60 -1.76 -3.23
CA LEU A 123 5.68 -1.49 -4.34
C LEU A 123 4.29 -2.00 -3.98
N MET A 124 3.27 -1.16 -4.16
CA MET A 124 1.87 -1.54 -4.02
C MET A 124 1.23 -1.67 -5.41
N ILE A 125 0.62 -2.83 -5.67
CA ILE A 125 -0.15 -3.10 -6.88
C ILE A 125 -1.60 -3.35 -6.46
N GLU A 126 -2.51 -2.50 -6.94
CA GLU A 126 -3.94 -2.60 -6.68
C GLU A 126 -4.70 -2.71 -7.99
N PHE A 127 -5.60 -3.68 -8.06
CA PHE A 127 -6.45 -3.91 -9.22
C PHE A 127 -7.73 -4.61 -8.79
N THR A 128 -8.69 -4.62 -9.69
CA THR A 128 -9.92 -5.40 -9.58
C THR A 128 -9.99 -6.37 -10.74
N TYR A 129 -10.53 -7.55 -10.49
CA TYR A 129 -10.71 -8.58 -11.49
C TYR A 129 -12.00 -9.34 -11.20
N PHE A 130 -12.53 -10.00 -12.22
CA PHE A 130 -13.50 -11.08 -12.07
C PHE A 130 -13.04 -12.22 -12.97
N ALA A 131 -13.38 -13.44 -12.57
CA ALA A 131 -13.14 -14.62 -13.38
C ALA A 131 -14.45 -15.01 -14.05
N ASP A 132 -14.45 -15.09 -15.38
CA ASP A 132 -15.57 -15.66 -16.15
C ASP A 132 -15.15 -17.01 -16.70
N SER A 133 -15.92 -18.04 -16.36
CA SER A 133 -15.70 -19.41 -16.81
C SER A 133 -14.32 -19.99 -16.43
N MET A 134 -13.65 -19.45 -15.41
CA MET A 134 -12.41 -20.01 -14.88
C MET A 134 -12.72 -21.27 -14.04
N ASP A 135 -12.24 -22.44 -14.46
CA ASP A 135 -12.42 -23.70 -13.72
C ASP A 135 -11.67 -23.63 -12.37
N ASN A 136 -12.37 -23.97 -11.29
CA ASN A 136 -11.88 -23.83 -9.94
C ASN A 136 -10.75 -24.79 -9.54
N SER A 137 -10.45 -25.80 -10.36
CA SER A 137 -9.52 -26.86 -10.01
C SER A 137 -8.17 -26.80 -10.69
N SER A 138 -8.01 -26.00 -11.76
CA SER A 138 -6.78 -25.96 -12.54
C SER A 138 -6.46 -24.66 -13.27
N GLU A 139 -7.34 -23.65 -13.22
CA GLU A 139 -7.11 -22.39 -13.93
C GLU A 139 -6.75 -21.26 -12.95
N ASP A 140 -5.69 -20.54 -13.28
CA ASP A 140 -5.15 -19.44 -12.50
C ASP A 140 -4.57 -18.32 -13.38
N PHE A 141 -4.19 -17.22 -12.74
CA PHE A 141 -3.32 -16.22 -13.33
C PHE A 141 -2.33 -15.69 -12.28
N TRP A 142 -1.26 -15.07 -12.75
CA TRP A 142 -0.17 -14.59 -11.91
C TRP A 142 0.06 -13.09 -12.07
N VAL A 143 0.43 -12.43 -10.97
CA VAL A 143 1.08 -11.13 -11.00
C VAL A 143 2.57 -11.39 -10.82
N GLN A 144 3.38 -10.97 -11.79
CA GLN A 144 4.80 -11.25 -11.84
C GLN A 144 5.62 -9.96 -11.95
N PHE A 145 6.83 -10.03 -11.40
CA PHE A 145 7.80 -8.95 -11.39
C PHE A 145 9.11 -9.40 -12.05
N SER A 146 9.72 -8.49 -12.81
CA SER A 146 11.05 -8.69 -13.38
C SER A 146 11.96 -7.54 -12.98
N SER A 147 13.17 -7.87 -12.53
CA SER A 147 14.22 -6.90 -12.18
C SER A 147 15.30 -6.75 -13.26
N ASP A 148 15.18 -7.49 -14.37
CA ASP A 148 16.18 -7.58 -15.44
C ASP A 148 15.60 -7.27 -16.83
N GLY A 149 14.51 -6.50 -16.87
CA GLY A 149 13.90 -6.04 -18.12
C GLY A 149 13.08 -7.11 -18.85
N GLY A 150 12.47 -8.03 -18.10
CA GLY A 150 11.59 -9.07 -18.64
C GLY A 150 12.30 -10.37 -19.03
N VAL A 151 13.58 -10.55 -18.66
CA VAL A 151 14.34 -11.77 -18.96
C VAL A 151 14.00 -12.88 -17.97
N THR A 152 13.90 -12.56 -16.69
CA THR A 152 13.44 -13.46 -15.63
C THR A 152 12.28 -12.85 -14.85
N TRP A 153 11.41 -13.72 -14.36
CA TRP A 153 10.16 -13.35 -13.70
C TRP A 153 10.04 -14.04 -12.35
N THR A 154 9.58 -13.28 -11.36
CA THR A 154 9.23 -13.76 -10.03
C THR A 154 7.73 -13.58 -9.82
N THR A 155 7.03 -14.65 -9.45
CA THR A 155 5.60 -14.57 -9.11
C THR A 155 5.42 -13.90 -7.75
N LEU A 156 4.71 -12.78 -7.73
CA LEU A 156 4.33 -12.05 -6.52
C LEU A 156 3.02 -12.59 -5.93
N ALA A 157 2.07 -12.94 -6.80
CA ALA A 157 0.77 -13.48 -6.41
C ALA A 157 0.20 -14.42 -7.48
N THR A 158 -0.62 -15.38 -7.04
CA THR A 158 -1.39 -16.30 -7.87
C THR A 158 -2.86 -16.20 -7.47
N TYR A 159 -3.75 -16.16 -8.46
CA TYR A 159 -5.19 -16.04 -8.25
C TYR A 159 -5.93 -17.12 -9.03
N ALA A 160 -6.92 -17.75 -8.40
CA ALA A 160 -7.83 -18.73 -8.99
C ALA A 160 -9.29 -18.38 -8.64
N ALA A 161 -10.26 -18.96 -9.37
CA ALA A 161 -11.69 -18.63 -9.27
C ALA A 161 -12.29 -18.65 -7.84
N GLU A 162 -11.75 -19.46 -6.92
CA GLU A 162 -12.25 -19.55 -5.53
C GLU A 162 -11.63 -18.53 -4.55
N SER A 163 -10.69 -17.70 -5.01
CA SER A 163 -10.01 -16.71 -4.14
C SER A 163 -10.80 -15.39 -3.96
N ILE A 164 -11.98 -15.26 -4.57
CA ILE A 164 -12.88 -14.11 -4.40
C ILE A 164 -13.71 -14.24 -3.11
N SER A 165 -13.10 -13.85 -1.98
CA SER A 165 -13.89 -13.29 -0.87
C SER A 165 -14.40 -11.92 -1.31
N SER A 166 -15.68 -11.63 -1.08
CA SER A 166 -16.38 -10.39 -1.49
C SER A 166 -15.86 -9.09 -0.86
N THR A 167 -14.64 -9.09 -0.33
CA THR A 167 -13.91 -7.94 0.23
C THR A 167 -12.40 -8.03 -0.08
N MET A 168 -12.00 -8.43 -1.29
CA MET A 168 -10.59 -8.37 -1.70
C MET A 168 -10.39 -7.38 -2.85
N CYS A 169 -10.26 -6.10 -2.50
CA CYS A 169 -9.25 -5.26 -3.15
C CYS A 169 -7.92 -5.87 -2.68
N GLY A 170 -7.22 -6.60 -3.56
CA GLY A 170 -5.98 -7.28 -3.20
C GLY A 170 -4.92 -6.25 -2.79
N ARG A 171 -4.76 -6.02 -1.49
CA ARG A 171 -3.69 -5.19 -0.94
C ARG A 171 -2.49 -6.08 -0.65
N ILE A 172 -1.51 -6.06 -1.55
CA ILE A 172 -0.19 -6.60 -1.26
C ILE A 172 0.53 -5.56 -0.36
N ARG A 173 1.01 -6.01 0.80
CA ARG A 173 1.96 -5.31 1.69
C ARG A 173 3.19 -6.18 1.79
#